data_AF-B1X191-F1
#
_entry.id   AF-B1X191-F1
#
_cell.length_a   1.000
_cell.length_b   1.000
_cell.length_c   1.000
_cell.angle_alpha   90.00
_cell.angle_beta   90.00
_cell.angle_gamma   90.00
#
_symmetry.space_group_name_H-M   'P 1'
#
loop_
_entity.id
_entity.type
_entity.pdbx_description
1 polymer ?
#
loop_
_entity_poly.entity_id
_entity_poly.type
_entity_poly.pdbx_seq_one_letter_code
_entity_poly.pdbx_strand_id
1 'polypeptide(L)' 'MLDDLEDSPSYKPYYDNIFDKCYQNGRKYAKAQTGLPIKTFPEVCPFPKTEILTSDYLPEDDNN' A
#
# COMPACT_ATOMS: atom_id res chain seq x y z
N MET A 1 -5.09 -12.31 0.09
CA MET A 1 -3.92 -11.46 0.37
C MET A 1 -3.69 -11.28 1.87
N LEU A 2 -4.71 -10.90 2.65
CA LEU A 2 -4.69 -11.05 4.13
C LEU A 2 -4.62 -12.53 4.55
N ASP A 3 -5.46 -13.37 3.94
CA ASP A 3 -5.53 -14.81 4.25
C ASP A 3 -4.17 -15.52 4.07
N ASP A 4 -3.41 -15.15 3.04
CA ASP A 4 -2.08 -15.71 2.75
C ASP A 4 -1.03 -15.36 3.82
N LEU A 5 -1.19 -14.21 4.49
CA LEU A 5 -0.31 -13.78 5.59
C LEU A 5 -0.75 -14.31 6.95
N GLU A 6 -2.03 -14.68 7.10
CA GLU A 6 -2.53 -15.40 8.28
C GLU A 6 -2.10 -16.87 8.27
N ASP A 7 -2.11 -17.52 7.11
CA ASP A 7 -1.69 -18.92 6.97
C ASP A 7 -0.17 -19.10 7.21
N SER A 8 0.63 -18.06 6.96
CA SER A 8 2.09 -18.11 7.08
C SER A 8 2.67 -16.90 7.83
N PRO A 9 2.61 -16.89 9.18
CA PRO A 9 3.01 -15.75 10.00
C PRO A 9 4.51 -15.38 9.89
N SER A 10 5.34 -16.28 9.39
CA SER A 10 6.76 -16.04 9.05
C SER A 10 6.96 -15.07 7.88
N TYR A 11 5.94 -14.81 7.07
CA TYR A 11 6.00 -13.82 6.00
C TYR A 11 5.76 -12.39 6.47
N LYS A 12 5.26 -12.15 7.70
CA LYS A 12 5.08 -10.79 8.25
C LYS A 12 6.37 -9.94 8.26
N PRO A 13 7.51 -10.44 8.79
CA PRO A 13 8.76 -9.66 8.75
C PRO A 13 9.28 -9.44 7.32
N TYR A 14 9.02 -10.38 6.41
CA TYR A 14 9.35 -10.22 4.99
C TYR A 14 8.47 -9.16 4.33
N TYR A 15 7.17 -9.18 4.60
CA TYR A 15 6.21 -8.17 4.14
C TYR A 15 6.63 -6.77 4.55
N ASP A 16 7.00 -6.57 5.81
CA ASP A 16 7.48 -5.27 6.28
C ASP A 16 8.73 -4.78 5.55
N ASN A 17 9.62 -5.71 5.16
CA ASN A 17 10.84 -5.40 4.43
C ASN A 17 10.55 -5.02 2.97
N ILE A 18 9.60 -5.71 2.32
CA ILE A 18 9.25 -5.44 0.92
C ILE A 18 8.21 -4.33 0.77
N PHE A 19 7.44 -4.03 1.82
CA PHE A 19 6.31 -3.11 1.76
C PHE A 19 6.75 -1.70 1.34
N ASP A 20 7.83 -1.18 1.95
CA ASP A 20 8.37 0.12 1.57
C ASP A 20 8.76 0.16 0.09
N LYS A 21 9.48 -0.85 -0.38
CA LYS A 21 9.87 -0.98 -1.78
C LYS A 21 8.67 -1.07 -2.73
N CYS A 22 7.65 -1.85 -2.35
CA CYS A 22 6.40 -1.98 -3.10
C CYS A 22 5.66 -0.64 -3.15
N TYR A 23 5.59 0.08 -2.03
CA TYR A 23 4.93 1.39 -1.96
C TYR A 23 5.63 2.43 -2.83
N GLN A 24 6.96 2.53 -2.76
CA GLN A 24 7.73 3.45 -3.62
C GLN A 24 7.57 3.11 -5.11
N ASN A 25 7.48 1.83 -5.46
CA ASN A 25 7.19 1.42 -6.83
C ASN A 25 5.76 1.82 -7.24
N GLY A 26 4.77 1.59 -6.38
CA GLY A 26 3.38 2.02 -6.58
C GLY A 26 3.27 3.51 -6.88
N ARG A 27 3.98 4.36 -6.13
CA ARG A 27 4.06 5.80 -6.40
C ARG A 27 4.59 6.13 -7.78
N LYS A 28 5.62 5.41 -8.24
CA LYS A 28 6.20 5.60 -9.59
C LYS A 28 5.23 5.18 -10.68
N TYR A 29 4.52 4.07 -10.49
CA TYR A 29 3.49 3.63 -11.44
C TYR A 29 2.31 4.60 -11.49
N ALA A 30 1.82 5.04 -10.33
CA ALA A 30 0.73 6.02 -10.25
C ALA A 30 1.13 7.35 -10.92
N LYS A 31 2.35 7.84 -10.67
CA LYS A 31 2.94 8.98 -11.39
C LYS A 31 2.97 8.76 -12.90
N ALA A 32 3.43 7.58 -13.35
CA ALA A 32 3.53 7.27 -14.78
C ALA A 32 2.15 7.16 -15.45
N GLN A 33 1.14 6.62 -14.76
CA GLN A 33 -0.21 6.46 -15.28
C GLN A 33 -1.02 7.76 -15.27
N THR A 34 -0.90 8.56 -14.21
CA THR A 34 -1.70 9.80 -14.03
C THR A 34 -1.01 11.03 -14.61
N GLY A 35 0.30 10.97 -14.84
CA GLY A 35 1.11 12.13 -15.22
C GLY A 35 1.32 13.14 -14.08
N LEU A 36 0.80 12.89 -12.88
CA LEU A 36 0.94 13.80 -11.74
C LEU A 36 2.37 13.81 -11.19
N PRO A 37 2.81 14.91 -10.56
CA PRO A 37 4.09 14.95 -9.86
C PRO A 37 4.15 13.86 -8.78
N ILE A 38 5.32 13.24 -8.60
CA ILE A 38 5.50 12.23 -7.54
C ILE A 38 5.25 12.79 -6.13
N LYS A 39 5.36 14.12 -5.98
CA LYS A 39 5.07 14.86 -4.76
C LYS A 39 3.59 14.85 -4.38
N THR A 40 2.70 14.60 -5.35
CA THR A 40 1.25 14.44 -5.12
C THR A 40 0.95 13.14 -4.39
N PHE A 41 1.84 12.14 -4.51
CA PHE A 41 1.72 10.88 -3.78
C PHE A 41 2.56 10.96 -2.51
N PRO A 42 1.98 10.68 -1.33
CA PRO A 42 2.72 10.75 -0.06
C PRO A 42 3.92 9.82 -0.07
N GLU A 43 5.02 10.24 0.57
CA GLU A 43 6.26 9.46 0.59
C GLU A 43 6.18 8.24 1.50
N VAL A 44 5.39 8.35 2.57
CA VAL A 44 5.06 7.28 3.49
C VAL A 44 3.59 6.93 3.30
N CYS A 45 3.27 5.63 3.28
CA CYS A 45 1.89 5.19 3.16
C CYS A 45 1.07 5.72 4.35
N PRO A 46 -0.02 6.47 4.11
CA PRO A 46 -0.87 6.98 5.19
C PRO A 46 -1.78 5.90 5.78
N PHE A 47 -1.90 4.75 5.12
CA PHE A 47 -2.78 3.66 5.52
C PHE A 47 -2.05 2.65 6.43
N PRO A 48 -2.72 2.10 7.44
CA PRO A 48 -2.21 0.98 8.21
C PRO A 48 -2.07 -0.26 7.34
N LYS A 49 -0.96 -0.99 7.50
CA LYS A 49 -0.64 -2.20 6.73
C LYS A 49 -1.75 -3.25 6.74
N THR A 50 -2.50 -3.33 7.84
CA THR A 50 -3.64 -4.24 7.99
C THR A 50 -4.77 -3.91 7.02
N GLU A 51 -5.04 -2.62 6.75
CA GLU A 51 -6.05 -2.20 5.77
C GLU A 51 -5.57 -2.39 4.34
N ILE A 52 -4.27 -2.21 4.07
CA ILE A 52 -3.70 -2.40 2.72
C ILE A 52 -3.73 -3.87 2.28
N LEU A 53 -3.66 -4.78 3.24
CA LEU A 53 -3.76 -6.22 2.99
C LEU A 53 -5.21 -6.68 2.78
N THR A 54 -6.17 -5.86 3.19
CA THR A 54 -7.60 -6.08 2.93
C THR A 54 -7.90 -5.72 1.48
N SER A 55 -8.10 -6.73 0.63
CA SER A 55 -8.39 -6.53 -0.79
C SER A 55 -9.70 -5.78 -1.07
N ASP A 56 -10.58 -5.67 -0.07
CA ASP A 56 -11.85 -4.95 -0.14
C ASP A 56 -11.77 -3.52 0.44
N TYR A 57 -10.58 -3.09 0.91
CA TYR A 57 -10.44 -1.76 1.51
C TYR A 57 -10.51 -0.67 0.43
N LEU A 58 -11.66 -0.02 0.37
CA LEU A 58 -11.86 1.26 -0.27
C LEU A 58 -11.80 2.33 0.83
N PRO A 59 -10.84 3.26 0.82
CA PRO A 59 -10.91 4.40 1.72
C PRO A 59 -12.24 5.11 1.43
N GLU A 60 -13.13 5.14 2.41
CA GLU A 60 -14.37 5.89 2.28
C GLU A 60 -14.00 7.34 1.98
N ASP A 61 -14.51 7.85 0.86
CA ASP A 61 -14.33 9.23 0.43
C ASP A 61 -15.12 10.10 1.43
N ASP A 62 -14.49 10.47 2.55
CA ASP A 62 -15.06 11.37 3.56
C ASP A 62 -15.12 12.79 2.97
N ASN A 63 -16.06 12.98 2.05
CA ASN A 63 -16.53 14.27 1.59
C ASN A 63 -17.55 14.78 2.61
N ASN A 64 -17.08 15.49 3.64
CA ASN A 64 -17.90 16.48 4.34
C ASN A 64 -17.10 17.67 4.87
#